data_AF-A0A353W3M4-F1
#
_entry.id   AF-A0A353W3M4-F1
#
_cell.length_a   1.000
_cell.length_b   1.000
_cell.length_c   1.000
_cell.angle_alpha   90.00
_cell.angle_beta   90.00
_cell.angle_gamma   90.00
#
_symmetry.space_group_name_H-M   'P 1'
#
loop_
_entity.id
_entity.type
_entity.pdbx_description
1 polymer ?
#
loop_
_entity_poly.entity_id
_entity_poly.type
_entity_poly.pdbx_seq_one_letter_code
_entity_poly.pdbx_strand_id
1 'polypeptide(L)'
;MIYDLPSLPKVSVDPWGIGQPEGKPQSDEKSKEKTGNQLINARSSILQRKYHAYLETERKYFSGLRAFYDQAIHASVINIRCGKEIKDSPQQKGILSQLESNGINPKFLFLSKVNLWEAFSKIKTYQSEFRKLFSEKVNEETLNDLEERERNIVEQLLWAWFLFIDNPRIPLRDSSKQIPQMIEDDIKEIKDEIRKTIFSPELSFGETKILDINESWENQSAIWIQLDIELTVDIDSKIEKLIYLLRENIGISNYGEKLYSIADTYYRFVVIIPTVRGKMVDNNVYPLKTISTILHQHKIEDKLFLYVPGEVPFGVLKKIGIDTWGFEIIKTLNDFVSAFSLLSTQFSMLSQLSEMPKYPDVLVGELECYLAIRSEELTKTMQLFRDSNSVIVDYLNNNLKEASKSNNFLKEAIQLLPHLDEKFVPDDGKFHIFDKQFPEYIQNLQNLLPSIMGIKSMIVDEVIKKETS
;
A
#
# COMPACT_ATOMS: atom_id res chain seq x y z
N MET A 1 -36.98 42.74 9.00
CA MET A 1 -37.90 42.15 9.98
C MET A 1 -37.86 40.65 9.78
N ILE A 2 -37.21 39.97 10.71
CA ILE A 2 -37.00 38.53 10.70
C ILE A 2 -38.26 37.92 11.32
N TYR A 3 -38.96 37.05 10.60
CA TYR A 3 -39.98 36.22 11.19
C TYR A 3 -39.28 35.09 11.94
N ASP A 4 -39.34 35.14 13.27
CA ASP A 4 -39.01 34.02 14.16
C ASP A 4 -39.97 32.87 13.86
N LEU A 5 -39.47 31.85 13.17
CA LEU A 5 -40.10 30.54 13.14
C LEU A 5 -39.76 29.81 14.45
N PRO A 6 -40.73 29.22 15.16
CA PRO A 6 -40.46 28.50 16.39
C PRO A 6 -39.56 27.31 16.12
N SER A 7 -38.52 27.16 16.94
CA SER A 7 -37.64 26.00 16.92
C SER A 7 -38.43 24.76 17.38
N LEU A 8 -38.55 23.78 16.48
CA LEU A 8 -39.08 22.47 16.86
C LEU A 8 -38.12 21.80 17.87
N PRO A 9 -38.64 21.07 18.87
CA PRO A 9 -37.80 20.34 19.81
C PRO A 9 -36.91 19.34 19.07
N LYS A 10 -35.63 19.30 19.45
CA LYS A 10 -34.56 18.44 18.88
C LYS A 10 -34.77 16.93 19.04
N VAL A 11 -36.00 16.48 19.31
CA VAL A 11 -36.36 15.07 19.40
C VAL A 11 -37.71 14.87 18.70
N SER A 12 -37.67 14.88 17.38
CA SER A 12 -38.68 14.22 16.55
C SER A 12 -37.96 13.14 15.76
N VAL A 13 -37.59 12.07 16.47
CA VAL A 13 -37.18 10.82 15.84
C VAL A 13 -38.47 10.16 15.37
N ASP A 14 -38.66 10.01 14.06
CA ASP A 14 -39.72 9.17 13.51
C ASP A 14 -39.62 7.77 14.14
N PRO A 15 -40.72 7.14 14.61
CA PRO A 15 -40.73 5.75 15.09
C PRO A 15 -40.12 4.73 14.12
N TRP A 16 -39.90 5.07 12.84
CA TRP A 16 -39.22 4.22 11.85
C TRP A 16 -37.70 4.47 11.70
N GLY A 17 -37.12 5.41 12.45
CA GLY A 17 -35.66 5.57 12.56
C GLY A 17 -34.94 6.04 11.29
N ILE A 18 -35.65 6.65 10.33
CA ILE A 18 -35.05 7.25 9.13
C ILE A 18 -34.86 8.75 9.37
N GLY A 19 -33.87 9.10 10.18
CA GLY A 19 -33.32 10.45 10.23
C GLY A 19 -32.04 10.49 9.40
N GLN A 20 -32.09 11.10 8.21
CA GLN A 20 -30.88 11.43 7.46
C GLN A 20 -30.00 12.39 8.27
N PRO A 21 -28.66 12.25 8.27
CA PRO A 21 -27.78 13.36 8.58
C PRO A 21 -27.56 14.18 7.30
N GLU A 22 -28.60 14.82 6.77
CA GLU A 22 -28.42 15.91 5.80
C GLU A 22 -28.12 17.20 6.56
N GLY A 23 -26.87 17.30 7.00
CA GLY A 23 -26.32 18.49 7.62
C GLY A 23 -24.83 18.28 7.83
N LYS A 24 -24.01 18.89 6.97
CA LYS A 24 -22.60 19.11 7.33
C LYS A 24 -22.61 19.87 8.67
N PRO A 25 -21.87 19.43 9.70
CA PRO A 25 -21.69 20.28 10.86
C PRO A 25 -20.94 21.52 10.36
N GLN A 26 -21.63 22.66 10.34
CA GLN A 26 -20.94 23.93 10.33
C GLN A 26 -19.99 23.91 11.52
N SER A 27 -18.72 24.05 11.22
CA SER A 27 -17.64 24.24 12.17
C SER A 27 -17.87 25.57 12.89
N ASP A 28 -18.68 25.56 13.94
CA ASP A 28 -18.51 26.52 15.01
C ASP A 28 -17.31 26.05 15.83
N GLU A 29 -16.17 26.65 15.52
CA GLU A 29 -14.97 26.67 16.34
C GLU A 29 -15.33 27.19 17.74
N LYS A 30 -15.73 26.29 18.67
CA LYS A 30 -15.61 26.41 20.14
C LYS A 30 -16.34 25.28 20.87
N SER A 31 -15.88 24.05 20.70
CA SER A 31 -16.05 23.04 21.75
C SER A 31 -15.00 21.95 21.60
N LYS A 32 -13.90 22.13 22.33
CA LYS A 32 -12.98 21.06 22.67
C LYS A 32 -13.72 20.09 23.58
N GLU A 33 -13.99 18.87 23.11
CA GLU A 33 -14.07 17.70 23.98
C GLU A 33 -13.82 16.43 23.14
N LYS A 34 -12.71 15.75 23.46
CA LYS A 34 -12.15 14.59 22.77
C LYS A 34 -12.94 13.28 23.02
N THR A 35 -14.22 13.36 23.38
CA THR A 35 -15.14 12.22 23.57
C THR A 35 -16.14 12.05 22.42
N GLY A 36 -16.11 12.94 21.42
CA GLY A 36 -17.09 12.98 20.33
C GLY A 36 -17.15 11.73 19.45
N ASN A 37 -16.03 11.09 19.13
CA ASN A 37 -16.05 9.95 18.19
C ASN A 37 -16.60 8.66 18.81
N GLN A 38 -16.49 8.46 20.13
CA GLN A 38 -17.10 7.32 20.80
C GLN A 38 -18.61 7.53 21.04
N LEU A 39 -19.04 8.77 21.34
CA LEU A 39 -20.45 9.10 21.56
C LEU A 39 -21.28 9.19 20.27
N ILE A 40 -20.69 9.62 19.15
CA ILE A 40 -21.35 9.60 17.83
C ILE A 40 -21.57 8.16 17.37
N ASN A 41 -20.59 7.26 17.59
CA ASN A 41 -20.78 5.84 17.34
C ASN A 41 -21.76 5.20 18.33
N ALA A 42 -21.78 5.61 19.61
CA ALA A 42 -22.74 5.11 20.60
C ALA A 42 -24.20 5.48 20.28
N ARG A 43 -24.44 6.54 19.50
CA ARG A 43 -25.77 7.04 19.12
C ARG A 43 -26.24 6.67 17.71
N SER A 44 -25.43 5.98 16.91
CA SER A 44 -25.91 5.45 15.62
C SER A 44 -26.92 4.32 15.85
N SER A 45 -28.05 4.37 15.14
CA SER A 45 -29.06 3.32 15.24
C SER A 45 -28.45 1.96 14.87
N ILE A 46 -28.98 0.87 15.43
CA ILE A 46 -28.53 -0.50 15.11
C ILE A 46 -28.57 -0.74 13.59
N LEU A 47 -29.59 -0.16 12.92
CA LEU A 47 -29.71 -0.18 11.46
C LEU A 47 -28.57 0.58 10.80
N GLN A 48 -28.25 1.80 11.25
CA GLN A 48 -27.15 2.56 10.68
C GLN A 48 -25.83 1.80 10.80
N ARG A 49 -25.53 1.17 11.94
CA ARG A 49 -24.31 0.35 12.08
C ARG A 49 -24.30 -0.86 11.14
N LYS A 50 -25.44 -1.53 10.99
CA LYS A 50 -25.57 -2.70 10.12
C LYS A 50 -25.42 -2.35 8.64
N TYR A 51 -26.01 -1.24 8.20
CA TYR A 51 -26.06 -0.85 6.78
C TYR A 51 -24.98 0.16 6.36
N HIS A 52 -24.17 0.69 7.29
CA HIS A 52 -23.20 1.77 6.99
C HIS A 52 -22.26 1.43 5.84
N ALA A 53 -21.58 0.27 5.92
CA ALA A 53 -20.60 -0.15 4.90
C ALA A 53 -21.25 -0.31 3.52
N TYR A 54 -22.46 -0.85 3.47
CA TYR A 54 -23.25 -0.95 2.24
C TYR A 54 -23.62 0.43 1.69
N LEU A 55 -24.21 1.31 2.50
CA LEU A 55 -24.62 2.66 2.05
C LEU A 55 -23.42 3.50 1.58
N GLU A 56 -22.26 3.34 2.22
CA GLU A 56 -21.04 4.04 1.84
C GLU A 56 -20.51 3.54 0.48
N THR A 57 -20.48 2.22 0.26
CA THR A 57 -20.02 1.63 -0.99
C THR A 57 -21.01 1.88 -2.14
N GLU A 58 -22.31 1.79 -1.87
CA GLU A 58 -23.39 2.17 -2.78
C GLU A 58 -23.26 3.64 -3.21
N ARG A 59 -23.11 4.56 -2.25
CA ARG A 59 -22.93 5.99 -2.55
C ARG A 59 -21.71 6.21 -3.42
N LYS A 60 -20.57 5.58 -3.13
CA LYS A 60 -19.34 5.73 -3.93
C LYS A 60 -19.54 5.23 -5.36
N TYR A 61 -20.16 4.06 -5.53
CA TYR A 61 -20.44 3.49 -6.85
C TYR A 61 -21.39 4.37 -7.68
N PHE A 62 -22.59 4.67 -7.15
CA PHE A 62 -23.61 5.41 -7.90
C PHE A 62 -23.28 6.90 -8.07
N SER A 63 -22.56 7.52 -7.14
CA SER A 63 -22.11 8.91 -7.32
C SER A 63 -21.13 9.04 -8.49
N GLY A 64 -20.21 8.08 -8.66
CA GLY A 64 -19.32 8.02 -9.82
C GLY A 64 -20.07 7.87 -11.14
N LEU A 65 -21.05 6.95 -11.20
CA LEU A 65 -21.90 6.79 -12.39
C LEU A 65 -22.72 8.04 -12.70
N ARG A 66 -23.34 8.65 -11.70
CA ARG A 66 -24.13 9.88 -11.88
C ARG A 66 -23.25 11.02 -12.39
N ALA A 67 -22.09 11.23 -11.77
CA ALA A 67 -21.13 12.23 -12.22
C ALA A 67 -20.65 11.96 -13.66
N PHE A 68 -20.40 10.69 -14.00
CA PHE A 68 -20.09 10.29 -15.37
C PHE A 68 -21.21 10.68 -16.35
N TYR A 69 -22.48 10.34 -16.08
CA TYR A 69 -23.59 10.67 -16.98
C TYR A 69 -23.75 12.18 -17.19
N ASP A 70 -23.65 12.96 -16.11
CA ASP A 70 -23.73 14.43 -16.19
C ASP A 70 -22.60 15.00 -17.06
N GLN A 71 -21.39 14.43 -16.96
CA GLN A 71 -20.20 14.90 -17.68
C GLN A 71 -20.11 14.36 -19.12
N ALA A 72 -20.65 13.18 -19.37
CA ALA A 72 -20.57 12.48 -20.65
C ALA A 72 -21.22 13.27 -21.79
N ILE A 73 -22.27 14.05 -21.48
CA ILE A 73 -22.95 14.92 -22.45
C ILE A 73 -21.96 15.97 -22.98
N HIS A 74 -21.23 16.65 -22.09
CA HIS A 74 -20.27 17.67 -22.48
C HIS A 74 -19.12 17.07 -23.28
N ALA A 75 -18.57 15.95 -22.80
CA ALA A 75 -17.49 15.24 -23.46
C ALA A 75 -17.87 14.77 -24.88
N SER A 76 -19.10 14.28 -25.05
CA SER A 76 -19.65 13.87 -26.36
C SER A 76 -19.74 15.04 -27.32
N VAL A 77 -20.27 16.18 -26.88
CA VAL A 77 -20.38 17.40 -27.71
C VAL A 77 -19.00 17.85 -28.18
N ILE A 78 -18.00 17.84 -27.29
CA ILE A 78 -16.62 18.21 -27.62
C ILE A 78 -16.05 17.27 -28.67
N ASN A 79 -16.14 15.95 -28.46
CA ASN A 79 -15.60 14.96 -29.39
C ASN A 79 -16.27 15.00 -30.76
N ILE A 80 -17.59 15.21 -30.82
CA ILE A 80 -18.32 15.36 -32.09
C ILE A 80 -17.81 16.58 -32.87
N ARG A 81 -17.57 17.70 -32.18
CA ARG A 81 -17.25 18.98 -32.81
C ARG A 81 -15.77 19.15 -33.15
N CYS A 82 -14.86 18.66 -32.30
CA CYS A 82 -13.43 18.86 -32.49
C CYS A 82 -12.56 17.62 -32.21
N GLY A 83 -13.14 16.44 -31.98
CA GLY A 83 -12.36 15.20 -31.79
C GLY A 83 -11.59 14.78 -33.05
N LYS A 84 -12.07 15.18 -34.23
CA LYS A 84 -11.39 14.93 -35.52
C LYS A 84 -10.36 16.00 -35.89
N GLU A 85 -10.23 17.07 -35.09
CA GLU A 85 -9.26 18.14 -35.33
C GLU A 85 -7.89 17.76 -34.76
N ILE A 86 -6.81 18.26 -35.37
CA ILE A 86 -5.44 17.98 -34.89
C ILE A 86 -5.30 18.56 -33.49
N LYS A 87 -4.74 17.76 -32.56
CA LYS A 87 -4.54 18.16 -31.17
C LYS A 87 -3.74 19.46 -31.11
N ASP A 88 -4.22 20.41 -30.31
CA ASP A 88 -3.65 21.74 -30.09
C ASP A 88 -3.62 22.67 -31.31
N SER A 89 -4.29 22.31 -32.41
CA SER A 89 -4.42 23.18 -33.58
C SER A 89 -5.22 24.46 -33.28
N PRO A 90 -4.96 25.57 -33.98
CA PRO A 90 -5.73 26.80 -33.84
C PRO A 90 -7.24 26.60 -34.08
N GLN A 91 -7.61 25.72 -35.00
CA GLN A 91 -9.00 25.33 -35.25
C GLN A 91 -9.63 24.63 -34.05
N GLN A 92 -8.95 23.64 -33.46
CA GLN A 92 -9.44 22.96 -32.26
C GLN A 92 -9.64 23.94 -31.11
N LYS A 93 -8.65 24.83 -30.87
CA LYS A 93 -8.74 25.84 -29.80
C LYS A 93 -9.89 26.82 -30.03
N GLY A 94 -10.10 27.27 -31.28
CA GLY A 94 -11.23 28.13 -31.63
C GLY A 94 -12.59 27.47 -31.36
N ILE A 95 -12.74 26.20 -31.75
CA ILE A 95 -13.98 25.43 -31.49
C ILE A 95 -14.19 25.23 -29.98
N LEU A 96 -13.12 24.92 -29.23
CA LEU A 96 -13.19 24.77 -27.77
C LEU A 96 -13.63 26.06 -27.08
N SER A 97 -13.05 27.21 -27.42
CA SER A 97 -13.47 28.51 -26.88
C SER A 97 -14.94 28.82 -27.19
N GLN A 98 -15.39 28.47 -28.39
CA GLN A 98 -16.80 28.62 -28.75
C GLN A 98 -17.71 27.71 -27.91
N LEU A 99 -17.32 26.45 -27.70
CA LEU A 99 -18.08 25.51 -26.86
C LEU A 99 -18.11 25.94 -25.40
N GLU A 100 -17.00 26.44 -24.85
CA GLU A 100 -16.91 27.01 -23.50
C GLU A 100 -17.88 28.18 -23.32
N SER A 101 -17.96 29.08 -24.32
CA SER A 101 -18.91 30.20 -24.29
C SER A 101 -20.38 29.76 -24.29
N ASN A 102 -20.67 28.54 -24.76
CA ASN A 102 -21.99 27.92 -24.76
C ASN A 102 -22.23 27.03 -23.52
N GLY A 103 -21.38 27.11 -22.49
CA GLY A 103 -21.54 26.36 -21.24
C GLY A 103 -21.02 24.92 -21.28
N ILE A 104 -20.30 24.52 -22.33
CA ILE A 104 -19.66 23.20 -22.39
C ILE A 104 -18.30 23.25 -21.68
N ASN A 105 -18.05 22.36 -20.71
CA ASN A 105 -16.82 22.37 -19.93
C ASN A 105 -15.80 21.32 -20.44
N PRO A 106 -14.63 21.72 -20.99
CA PRO A 106 -13.62 20.78 -21.48
C PRO A 106 -13.00 19.89 -20.42
N LYS A 107 -13.02 20.30 -19.14
CA LYS A 107 -12.54 19.47 -18.04
C LYS A 107 -13.32 18.16 -17.90
N PHE A 108 -14.55 18.11 -18.42
CA PHE A 108 -15.41 16.94 -18.36
C PHE A 108 -14.96 15.81 -19.31
N LEU A 109 -14.08 16.08 -20.27
CA LEU A 109 -13.40 15.01 -21.02
C LEU A 109 -12.60 14.12 -20.07
N PHE A 110 -11.79 14.73 -19.21
CA PHE A 110 -10.98 14.03 -18.23
C PHE A 110 -11.83 13.45 -17.09
N LEU A 111 -12.69 14.28 -16.49
CA LEU A 111 -13.48 13.87 -15.32
C LEU A 111 -14.45 12.73 -15.64
N SER A 112 -15.01 12.68 -16.85
CA SER A 112 -15.90 11.57 -17.23
C SER A 112 -15.17 10.23 -17.22
N LYS A 113 -13.93 10.17 -17.73
CA LYS A 113 -13.10 8.96 -17.66
C LYS A 113 -12.83 8.54 -16.23
N VAL A 114 -12.39 9.49 -15.40
CA VAL A 114 -12.06 9.24 -13.99
C VAL A 114 -13.27 8.74 -13.22
N ASN A 115 -14.42 9.41 -13.32
CA ASN A 115 -15.61 9.04 -12.55
C ASN A 115 -16.17 7.66 -12.95
N LEU A 116 -16.09 7.32 -14.25
CA LEU A 116 -16.49 5.99 -14.72
C LEU A 116 -15.53 4.90 -14.25
N TRP A 117 -14.22 5.17 -14.31
CA TRP A 117 -13.19 4.26 -13.78
C TRP A 117 -13.30 4.08 -12.27
N GLU A 118 -13.51 5.15 -11.51
CA GLU A 118 -13.73 5.09 -10.07
C GLU A 118 -14.97 4.24 -9.75
N ALA A 119 -16.09 4.46 -10.45
CA ALA A 119 -17.29 3.63 -10.29
C ALA A 119 -17.00 2.15 -10.57
N PHE A 120 -16.31 1.84 -11.67
CA PHE A 120 -15.89 0.48 -11.99
C PHE A 120 -15.00 -0.13 -10.89
N SER A 121 -14.05 0.63 -10.34
CA SER A 121 -13.18 0.14 -9.26
C SER A 121 -13.93 -0.21 -7.95
N LYS A 122 -15.12 0.37 -7.74
CA LYS A 122 -15.92 0.16 -6.51
C LYS A 122 -17.02 -0.89 -6.65
N ILE A 123 -17.35 -1.32 -7.87
CA ILE A 123 -18.46 -2.23 -8.12
C ILE A 123 -18.34 -3.54 -7.31
N LYS A 124 -17.15 -4.17 -7.28
CA LYS A 124 -16.91 -5.42 -6.56
C LYS A 124 -17.12 -5.27 -5.05
N THR A 125 -16.66 -4.16 -4.48
CA THR A 125 -16.84 -3.88 -3.06
C THR A 125 -18.31 -3.65 -2.72
N TYR A 126 -19.03 -2.90 -3.55
CA TYR A 126 -20.47 -2.70 -3.42
C TYR A 126 -21.24 -4.04 -3.48
N GLN A 127 -20.97 -4.87 -4.50
CA GLN A 127 -21.59 -6.18 -4.66
C GLN A 127 -21.28 -7.11 -3.47
N SER A 128 -20.05 -7.09 -2.94
CA SER A 128 -19.69 -7.87 -1.74
C SER A 128 -20.46 -7.43 -0.49
N GLU A 129 -20.60 -6.12 -0.24
CA GLU A 129 -21.38 -5.61 0.88
C GLU A 129 -22.88 -5.88 0.71
N PHE A 130 -23.39 -5.83 -0.53
CA PHE A 130 -24.75 -6.25 -0.84
C PHE A 130 -24.97 -7.72 -0.46
N ARG A 131 -24.09 -8.63 -0.90
CA ARG A 131 -24.16 -10.06 -0.55
C ARG A 131 -24.16 -10.29 0.95
N LYS A 132 -23.27 -9.63 1.69
CA LYS A 132 -23.20 -9.78 3.16
C LYS A 132 -24.52 -9.47 3.87
N LEU A 133 -25.34 -8.58 3.31
CA LEU A 133 -26.59 -8.14 3.94
C LEU A 133 -27.84 -8.83 3.39
N PHE A 134 -27.81 -9.26 2.13
CA PHE A 134 -29.00 -9.66 1.39
C PHE A 134 -28.91 -11.06 0.76
N SER A 135 -27.82 -11.81 0.94
CA SER A 135 -27.66 -13.16 0.36
C SER A 135 -28.80 -14.11 0.72
N GLU A 136 -29.31 -14.05 1.96
CA GLU A 136 -30.42 -14.91 2.42
C GLU A 136 -31.76 -14.60 1.72
N LYS A 137 -31.87 -13.42 1.09
CA LYS A 137 -33.14 -12.93 0.50
C LYS A 137 -33.19 -13.06 -1.02
N VAL A 138 -32.07 -13.41 -1.65
CA VAL A 138 -31.93 -13.43 -3.11
C VAL A 138 -31.38 -14.79 -3.52
N ASN A 139 -31.90 -15.34 -4.61
CA ASN A 139 -31.35 -16.56 -5.20
C ASN A 139 -29.90 -16.33 -5.64
N GLU A 140 -28.99 -17.21 -5.20
CA GLU A 140 -27.54 -17.05 -5.39
C GLU A 140 -27.13 -17.08 -6.87
N GLU A 141 -27.70 -17.98 -7.67
CA GLU A 141 -27.42 -18.08 -9.11
C GLU A 141 -27.85 -16.80 -9.84
N THR A 142 -29.06 -16.31 -9.55
CA THR A 142 -29.58 -15.06 -10.14
C THR A 142 -28.72 -13.87 -9.75
N LEU A 143 -28.25 -13.82 -8.49
CA LEU A 143 -27.39 -12.75 -8.01
C LEU A 143 -26.01 -12.78 -8.68
N ASN A 144 -25.41 -13.98 -8.83
CA ASN A 144 -24.15 -14.17 -9.57
C ASN A 144 -24.27 -13.64 -11.01
N ASP A 145 -25.31 -14.03 -11.72
CA ASP A 145 -25.58 -13.61 -13.09
C ASP A 145 -25.74 -12.09 -13.22
N LEU A 146 -26.50 -11.46 -12.31
CA LEU A 146 -26.73 -10.01 -12.34
C LEU A 146 -25.44 -9.24 -12.06
N GLU A 147 -24.67 -9.65 -11.06
CA GLU A 147 -23.43 -8.99 -10.71
C GLU A 147 -22.38 -9.12 -11.81
N GLU A 148 -22.29 -10.29 -12.46
CA GLU A 148 -21.39 -10.49 -13.59
C GLU A 148 -21.79 -9.64 -14.79
N ARG A 149 -23.08 -9.60 -15.14
CA ARG A 149 -23.59 -8.73 -16.21
C ARG A 149 -23.32 -7.26 -15.93
N GLU A 150 -23.54 -6.80 -14.70
CA GLU A 150 -23.28 -5.41 -14.30
C GLU A 150 -21.79 -5.07 -14.47
N ARG A 151 -20.90 -5.93 -13.97
CA ARG A 151 -19.44 -5.75 -14.14
C ARG A 151 -19.04 -5.68 -15.61
N ASN A 152 -19.51 -6.63 -16.42
CA ASN A 152 -19.16 -6.70 -17.83
C ASN A 152 -19.68 -5.48 -18.61
N ILE A 153 -20.89 -5.01 -18.33
CA ILE A 153 -21.46 -3.82 -18.99
C ILE A 153 -20.68 -2.56 -18.62
N VAL A 154 -20.39 -2.36 -17.33
CA VAL A 154 -19.65 -1.18 -16.86
C VAL A 154 -18.23 -1.19 -17.39
N GLU A 155 -17.58 -2.36 -17.46
CA GLU A 155 -16.24 -2.51 -18.03
C GLU A 155 -16.21 -2.22 -19.53
N GLN A 156 -17.15 -2.77 -20.30
CA GLN A 156 -17.26 -2.49 -21.74
C GLN A 156 -17.49 -1.01 -22.00
N LEU A 157 -18.37 -0.38 -21.21
CA LEU A 157 -18.61 1.06 -21.28
C LEU A 157 -17.35 1.84 -20.94
N LEU A 158 -16.61 1.45 -19.89
CA LEU A 158 -15.37 2.08 -19.48
C LEU A 158 -14.35 2.13 -20.61
N TRP A 159 -14.00 0.98 -21.18
CA TRP A 159 -12.96 0.93 -22.20
C TRP A 159 -13.40 1.56 -23.51
N ALA A 160 -14.67 1.42 -23.88
CA ALA A 160 -15.23 2.15 -25.01
C ALA A 160 -15.18 3.66 -24.80
N TRP A 161 -15.43 4.13 -23.58
CA TRP A 161 -15.36 5.54 -23.24
C TRP A 161 -13.93 6.07 -23.28
N PHE A 162 -12.96 5.33 -22.72
CA PHE A 162 -11.54 5.69 -22.83
C PHE A 162 -11.11 5.84 -24.29
N LEU A 163 -11.47 4.87 -25.14
CA LEU A 163 -11.14 4.92 -26.56
C LEU A 163 -11.84 6.08 -27.27
N PHE A 164 -13.12 6.31 -26.97
CA PHE A 164 -13.89 7.42 -27.53
C PHE A 164 -13.27 8.78 -27.19
N ILE A 165 -12.84 8.97 -25.94
CA ILE A 165 -12.23 10.23 -25.47
C ILE A 165 -10.82 10.42 -26.03
N ASP A 166 -9.96 9.41 -25.92
CA ASP A 166 -8.54 9.57 -26.23
C ASP A 166 -8.25 9.40 -27.72
N ASN A 167 -9.04 8.60 -28.43
CA ASN A 167 -8.83 8.28 -29.84
C ASN A 167 -10.14 8.29 -30.66
N PRO A 168 -10.86 9.42 -30.74
CA PRO A 168 -12.16 9.52 -31.41
C PRO A 168 -12.15 9.23 -32.92
N ARG A 169 -10.96 9.06 -33.52
CA ARG A 169 -10.77 8.81 -34.96
C ARG A 169 -10.61 7.34 -35.31
N ILE A 170 -10.43 6.45 -34.34
CA ILE A 170 -10.18 5.03 -34.62
C ILE A 170 -11.47 4.43 -35.23
N PRO A 171 -11.44 3.95 -36.48
CA PRO A 171 -12.59 3.31 -37.08
C PRO A 171 -12.71 1.89 -36.54
N LEU A 172 -13.81 1.60 -35.84
CA LEU A 172 -14.13 0.26 -35.36
C LEU A 172 -15.22 -0.36 -36.22
N ARG A 173 -14.98 -1.57 -36.73
CA ARG A 173 -15.99 -2.33 -37.50
C ARG A 173 -16.87 -3.17 -36.59
N ASP A 174 -16.28 -3.75 -35.55
CA ASP A 174 -16.96 -4.52 -34.52
C ASP A 174 -16.39 -4.11 -33.15
N SER A 175 -16.93 -3.02 -32.59
CA SER A 175 -16.46 -2.45 -31.32
C SER A 175 -16.62 -3.43 -30.15
N SER A 176 -17.62 -4.31 -30.21
CA SER A 176 -17.91 -5.28 -29.16
C SER A 176 -16.81 -6.33 -28.99
N LYS A 177 -16.03 -6.61 -30.04
CA LYS A 177 -14.89 -7.54 -30.00
C LYS A 177 -13.55 -6.84 -30.02
N GLN A 178 -13.42 -5.77 -30.81
CA GLN A 178 -12.13 -5.08 -30.99
C GLN A 178 -11.67 -4.36 -29.72
N ILE A 179 -12.59 -3.74 -28.97
CA ILE A 179 -12.20 -2.99 -27.76
C ILE A 179 -11.70 -3.93 -26.67
N PRO A 180 -12.42 -5.02 -26.30
CA PRO A 180 -11.87 -6.00 -25.36
C PRO A 180 -10.51 -6.55 -25.79
N GLN A 181 -10.35 -6.91 -27.07
CA GLN A 181 -9.07 -7.41 -27.58
C GLN A 181 -7.93 -6.39 -27.41
N MET A 182 -8.18 -5.10 -27.70
CA MET A 182 -7.17 -4.05 -27.51
C MET A 182 -6.75 -3.92 -26.04
N ILE A 183 -7.70 -4.05 -25.12
CA ILE A 183 -7.41 -3.99 -23.68
C ILE A 183 -6.65 -5.24 -23.22
N GLU A 184 -7.02 -6.42 -23.72
CA GLU A 184 -6.26 -7.65 -23.47
C GLU A 184 -4.82 -7.55 -24.00
N ASP A 185 -4.64 -6.96 -25.18
CA ASP A 185 -3.33 -6.70 -25.77
C ASP A 185 -2.53 -5.71 -24.92
N ASP A 186 -3.13 -4.61 -24.43
CA ASP A 186 -2.48 -3.66 -23.50
C ASP A 186 -2.08 -4.36 -22.17
N ILE A 187 -2.97 -5.18 -21.60
CA ILE A 187 -2.72 -5.95 -20.36
C ILE A 187 -1.56 -6.93 -20.56
N LYS A 188 -1.52 -7.57 -21.73
CA LYS A 188 -0.46 -8.50 -22.11
C LYS A 188 0.85 -7.77 -22.36
N GLU A 189 0.83 -6.62 -23.00
CA GLU A 189 2.01 -5.77 -23.22
C GLU A 189 2.67 -5.39 -21.89
N ILE A 190 1.89 -4.94 -20.89
CA ILE A 190 2.42 -4.66 -19.54
C ILE A 190 3.10 -5.89 -18.95
N LYS A 191 2.46 -7.08 -19.05
CA LYS A 191 3.02 -8.33 -18.51
C LYS A 191 4.30 -8.75 -19.26
N ASP A 192 4.34 -8.54 -20.57
CA ASP A 192 5.50 -8.85 -21.41
C ASP A 192 6.66 -7.88 -21.14
N GLU A 193 6.40 -6.59 -20.88
CA GLU A 193 7.42 -5.62 -20.45
C GLU A 193 7.97 -5.95 -19.07
N ILE A 194 7.12 -6.34 -18.11
CA ILE A 194 7.57 -6.86 -16.80
C ILE A 194 8.46 -8.09 -17.01
N ARG A 195 8.04 -9.02 -17.87
CA ARG A 195 8.80 -10.23 -18.18
C ARG A 195 10.17 -9.91 -18.79
N LYS A 196 10.24 -9.01 -19.77
CA LYS A 196 11.50 -8.56 -20.38
C LYS A 196 12.43 -7.93 -19.34
N THR A 197 11.86 -7.13 -18.44
CA THR A 197 12.59 -6.48 -17.34
C THR A 197 13.26 -7.52 -16.43
N ILE A 198 12.50 -8.53 -15.99
CA ILE A 198 12.97 -9.59 -15.08
C ILE A 198 14.06 -10.45 -15.74
N PHE A 199 13.99 -10.69 -17.05
CA PHE A 199 15.01 -11.42 -17.80
C PHE A 199 16.19 -10.56 -18.29
N SER A 200 16.29 -9.31 -17.82
CA SER A 200 17.46 -8.48 -18.11
C SER A 200 18.73 -9.11 -17.50
N PRO A 201 19.89 -9.02 -18.19
CA PRO A 201 21.16 -9.57 -17.67
C PRO A 201 21.57 -9.00 -16.31
N GLU A 202 21.09 -7.80 -15.96
CA GLU A 202 21.40 -7.12 -14.70
C GLU A 202 20.70 -7.77 -13.50
N LEU A 203 19.55 -8.42 -13.74
CA LEU A 203 18.75 -9.12 -12.75
C LEU A 203 18.85 -10.64 -12.88
N SER A 204 19.49 -11.15 -13.94
CA SER A 204 19.55 -12.58 -14.19
C SER A 204 20.43 -13.27 -13.15
N PHE A 205 19.77 -13.86 -12.15
CA PHE A 205 20.35 -14.85 -11.26
C PHE A 205 19.29 -15.90 -10.94
N GLY A 206 19.73 -17.16 -10.87
CA GLY A 206 18.92 -18.30 -10.44
C GLY A 206 17.52 -18.39 -11.09
N GLU A 207 16.49 -18.54 -10.25
CA GLU A 207 15.10 -18.75 -10.66
C GLU A 207 14.24 -17.47 -10.78
N THR A 208 14.85 -16.33 -11.07
CA THR A 208 14.12 -15.06 -11.21
C THR A 208 13.00 -15.14 -12.27
N LYS A 209 11.72 -15.04 -11.86
CA LYS A 209 10.54 -15.31 -12.70
C LYS A 209 9.25 -14.65 -12.19
N ILE A 210 8.27 -14.52 -13.08
CA ILE A 210 6.88 -14.20 -12.71
C ILE A 210 6.20 -15.51 -12.27
N LEU A 211 5.60 -15.51 -11.09
CA LEU A 211 4.83 -16.66 -10.59
C LEU A 211 3.42 -16.66 -11.19
N ASP A 212 2.99 -17.81 -11.71
CA ASP A 212 1.64 -17.99 -12.25
C ASP A 212 0.66 -18.37 -11.14
N ILE A 213 0.45 -17.42 -10.21
CA ILE A 213 -0.47 -17.58 -9.09
C ILE A 213 -1.56 -16.52 -9.14
N ASN A 214 -2.79 -16.94 -8.88
CA ASN A 214 -3.97 -16.06 -8.87
C ASN A 214 -4.33 -15.62 -7.44
N GLU A 215 -3.33 -15.10 -6.72
CA GLU A 215 -3.50 -14.63 -5.34
C GLU A 215 -3.44 -13.11 -5.27
N SER A 216 -4.32 -12.53 -4.46
CA SER A 216 -4.41 -11.09 -4.24
C SER A 216 -3.55 -10.63 -3.06
N TRP A 217 -2.99 -9.42 -3.13
CA TRP A 217 -2.44 -8.71 -1.96
C TRP A 217 -3.50 -7.78 -1.38
N GLU A 218 -3.83 -7.89 -0.09
CA GLU A 218 -4.88 -7.09 0.56
C GLU A 218 -6.24 -7.11 -0.18
N ASN A 219 -6.62 -8.27 -0.74
CA ASN A 219 -7.81 -8.44 -1.58
C ASN A 219 -7.81 -7.58 -2.87
N GLN A 220 -6.64 -7.19 -3.36
CA GLN A 220 -6.44 -6.48 -4.62
C GLN A 220 -5.57 -7.28 -5.59
N SER A 221 -5.74 -7.02 -6.88
CA SER A 221 -5.00 -7.70 -7.94
C SER A 221 -3.48 -7.50 -7.79
N ALA A 222 -2.72 -8.58 -7.93
CA ALA A 222 -1.28 -8.58 -7.73
C ALA A 222 -0.56 -9.44 -8.78
N ILE A 223 0.58 -8.96 -9.27
CA ILE A 223 1.57 -9.77 -9.97
C ILE A 223 2.64 -10.16 -8.96
N TRP A 224 2.98 -11.45 -8.89
CA TRP A 224 4.01 -11.96 -8.00
C TRP A 224 5.28 -12.25 -8.79
N ILE A 225 6.39 -11.66 -8.35
CA ILE A 225 7.71 -11.81 -8.96
C ILE A 225 8.63 -12.46 -7.95
N GLN A 226 9.17 -13.62 -8.27
CA GLN A 226 10.32 -14.16 -7.56
C GLN A 226 11.58 -13.49 -8.11
N LEU A 227 12.30 -12.79 -7.24
CA LEU A 227 13.61 -12.21 -7.55
C LEU A 227 14.66 -13.03 -6.80
N ASP A 228 15.36 -13.89 -7.52
CA ASP A 228 16.37 -14.76 -6.95
C ASP A 228 17.74 -14.10 -6.99
N ILE A 229 18.45 -14.19 -5.87
CA ILE A 229 19.66 -13.41 -5.60
C ILE A 229 20.76 -14.33 -5.07
N GLU A 230 22.01 -14.04 -5.41
CA GLU A 230 23.14 -14.87 -5.03
C GLU A 230 23.52 -14.71 -3.56
N LEU A 231 23.57 -13.46 -3.13
CA LEU A 231 24.03 -13.01 -1.82
C LEU A 231 22.95 -12.15 -1.17
N THR A 232 22.67 -12.38 0.11
CA THR A 232 21.67 -11.62 0.87
C THR A 232 21.98 -10.13 0.98
N VAL A 233 23.26 -9.73 0.93
CA VAL A 233 23.66 -8.32 0.98
C VAL A 233 23.17 -7.52 -0.24
N ASP A 234 22.90 -8.20 -1.36
CA ASP A 234 22.46 -7.58 -2.61
C ASP A 234 20.94 -7.43 -2.72
N ILE A 235 20.16 -7.90 -1.73
CA ILE A 235 18.69 -7.89 -1.79
C ILE A 235 18.15 -6.49 -2.10
N ASP A 236 18.51 -5.49 -1.28
CA ASP A 236 17.97 -4.14 -1.42
C ASP A 236 18.41 -3.49 -2.75
N SER A 237 19.67 -3.66 -3.15
CA SER A 237 20.20 -3.07 -4.39
C SER A 237 19.56 -3.69 -5.64
N LYS A 238 19.28 -5.00 -5.62
CA LYS A 238 18.58 -5.69 -6.72
C LYS A 238 17.11 -5.31 -6.80
N ILE A 239 16.43 -5.11 -5.66
CA ILE A 239 15.06 -4.63 -5.63
C ILE A 239 14.97 -3.21 -6.19
N GLU A 240 15.84 -2.31 -5.74
CA GLU A 240 15.92 -0.95 -6.27
C GLU A 240 16.16 -0.96 -7.78
N LYS A 241 17.11 -1.78 -8.25
CA LYS A 241 17.40 -1.93 -9.67
C LYS A 241 16.20 -2.46 -10.46
N LEU A 242 15.48 -3.46 -9.94
CA LEU A 242 14.25 -3.96 -10.56
C LEU A 242 13.19 -2.87 -10.66
N ILE A 243 12.98 -2.09 -9.59
CA ILE A 243 12.03 -0.97 -9.59
C ILE A 243 12.40 0.06 -10.66
N TYR A 244 13.69 0.40 -10.76
CA TYR A 244 14.20 1.32 -11.77
C TYR A 244 13.91 0.82 -13.19
N LEU A 245 14.24 -0.44 -13.48
CA LEU A 245 14.02 -1.02 -14.81
C LEU A 245 12.52 -1.15 -15.14
N LEU A 246 11.67 -1.47 -14.16
CA LEU A 246 10.22 -1.49 -14.34
C LEU A 246 9.67 -0.10 -14.71
N ARG A 247 10.18 0.96 -14.07
CA ARG A 247 9.81 2.35 -14.41
C ARG A 247 10.22 2.72 -15.82
N GLU A 248 11.43 2.34 -16.23
CA GLU A 248 11.93 2.64 -17.57
C GLU A 248 11.15 1.91 -18.67
N ASN A 249 10.85 0.62 -18.47
CA ASN A 249 10.23 -0.21 -19.50
C ASN A 249 8.71 -0.04 -19.59
N ILE A 250 8.01 0.08 -18.46
CA ILE A 250 6.54 0.26 -18.47
C ILE A 250 6.18 1.74 -18.72
N GLY A 251 7.01 2.65 -18.24
CA GLY A 251 6.81 4.10 -18.35
C GLY A 251 6.02 4.71 -17.20
N ILE A 252 5.94 6.04 -17.25
CA ILE A 252 5.24 6.88 -16.26
C ILE A 252 3.81 7.12 -16.75
N SER A 253 2.83 7.10 -15.84
CA SER A 253 1.44 7.41 -16.19
C SER A 253 0.75 8.28 -15.15
N ASN A 254 0.00 9.27 -15.63
CA ASN A 254 -0.75 10.19 -14.78
C ASN A 254 -2.14 9.66 -14.46
N TYR A 255 -2.72 10.18 -13.38
CA TYR A 255 -4.10 9.91 -13.00
C TYR A 255 -5.07 10.14 -14.17
N GLY A 256 -5.96 9.19 -14.44
CA GLY A 256 -6.97 9.25 -15.51
C GLY A 256 -6.48 8.93 -16.93
N GLU A 257 -5.22 8.54 -17.09
CA GLU A 257 -4.72 7.93 -18.33
C GLU A 257 -5.12 6.44 -18.41
N LYS A 258 -5.10 5.89 -19.63
CA LYS A 258 -5.47 4.48 -19.89
C LYS A 258 -4.56 3.51 -19.13
N LEU A 259 -3.24 3.70 -19.24
CA LEU A 259 -2.24 2.85 -18.57
C LEU A 259 -2.42 2.85 -17.05
N TYR A 260 -2.57 4.02 -16.43
CA TYR A 260 -2.90 4.15 -15.00
C TYR A 260 -4.13 3.32 -14.62
N SER A 261 -5.20 3.44 -15.40
CA SER A 261 -6.49 2.80 -15.10
C SER A 261 -6.44 1.28 -15.27
N ILE A 262 -5.73 0.79 -16.30
CA ILE A 262 -5.46 -0.64 -16.50
C ILE A 262 -4.62 -1.19 -15.35
N ALA A 263 -3.53 -0.50 -14.98
CA ALA A 263 -2.64 -0.93 -13.92
C ALA A 263 -3.35 -1.02 -12.55
N ASP A 264 -4.12 -0.01 -12.13
CA ASP A 264 -4.85 -0.10 -10.83
C ASP A 264 -5.92 -1.19 -10.81
N THR A 265 -6.48 -1.52 -11.98
CA THR A 265 -7.55 -2.51 -12.10
C THR A 265 -6.98 -3.93 -12.05
N TYR A 266 -6.01 -4.21 -12.91
CA TYR A 266 -5.55 -5.58 -13.15
C TYR A 266 -4.26 -5.93 -12.43
N TYR A 267 -3.44 -4.93 -12.09
CA TYR A 267 -2.09 -5.12 -11.54
C TYR A 267 -1.82 -4.09 -10.44
N ARG A 268 -2.74 -3.96 -9.49
CA ARG A 268 -2.66 -2.92 -8.47
C ARG A 268 -1.39 -2.99 -7.63
N PHE A 269 -0.93 -4.21 -7.40
CA PHE A 269 0.34 -4.49 -6.75
C PHE A 269 1.28 -5.28 -7.67
N VAL A 270 2.56 -4.96 -7.58
CA VAL A 270 3.65 -5.83 -7.99
C VAL A 270 4.36 -6.26 -6.72
N VAL A 271 4.22 -7.54 -6.36
CA VAL A 271 4.77 -8.11 -5.14
C VAL A 271 6.07 -8.81 -5.47
N ILE A 272 7.18 -8.29 -4.95
CA ILE A 272 8.51 -8.88 -5.14
C ILE A 272 8.82 -9.81 -3.96
N ILE A 273 9.15 -11.05 -4.27
CA ILE A 273 9.58 -12.07 -3.34
C ILE A 273 11.09 -12.23 -3.48
N PRO A 274 11.90 -11.66 -2.56
CA PRO A 274 13.34 -11.89 -2.57
C PRO A 274 13.62 -13.34 -2.16
N THR A 275 14.35 -14.06 -3.00
CA THR A 275 14.89 -15.38 -2.66
C THR A 275 16.41 -15.36 -2.75
N VAL A 276 17.05 -16.21 -1.97
CA VAL A 276 18.49 -16.47 -2.05
C VAL A 276 18.69 -17.93 -2.41
N ARG A 277 19.21 -18.16 -3.62
CA ARG A 277 19.39 -19.49 -4.23
C ARG A 277 18.10 -20.32 -4.21
N GLY A 278 17.01 -19.70 -4.65
CA GLY A 278 15.69 -20.32 -4.84
C GLY A 278 14.82 -20.41 -3.58
N LYS A 279 15.30 -19.97 -2.40
CA LYS A 279 14.55 -20.04 -1.14
C LYS A 279 14.47 -18.71 -0.42
N MET A 280 13.37 -18.47 0.30
CA MET A 280 13.17 -17.26 1.10
C MET A 280 14.02 -17.30 2.39
N VAL A 281 14.58 -16.16 2.77
CA VAL A 281 15.34 -16.01 4.04
C VAL A 281 14.41 -15.69 5.21
N ASP A 282 13.35 -14.94 4.93
CA ASP A 282 12.25 -14.63 5.84
C ASP A 282 10.93 -14.62 5.05
N ASN A 283 9.80 -14.45 5.73
CA ASN A 283 8.48 -14.43 5.07
C ASN A 283 8.12 -13.04 4.50
N ASN A 284 9.09 -12.15 4.32
CA ASN A 284 8.83 -10.79 3.87
C ASN A 284 8.83 -10.70 2.34
N VAL A 285 7.94 -9.87 1.83
CA VAL A 285 7.85 -9.48 0.42
C VAL A 285 7.76 -7.96 0.31
N TYR A 286 8.00 -7.42 -0.87
CA TYR A 286 7.87 -5.99 -1.14
C TYR A 286 6.60 -5.77 -1.97
N PRO A 287 5.45 -5.48 -1.32
CA PRO A 287 4.19 -5.25 -2.01
C PRO A 287 4.17 -3.82 -2.58
N LEU A 288 4.69 -3.67 -3.80
CA LEU A 288 4.80 -2.37 -4.43
C LEU A 288 3.47 -1.98 -5.06
N LYS A 289 2.86 -0.88 -4.59
CA LYS A 289 1.67 -0.33 -5.23
C LYS A 289 2.04 0.26 -6.60
N THR A 290 1.68 -0.43 -7.67
CA THR A 290 2.13 -0.17 -9.06
C THR A 290 2.04 1.29 -9.46
N ILE A 291 0.91 1.94 -9.17
CA ILE A 291 0.74 3.37 -9.45
C ILE A 291 1.79 4.21 -8.74
N SER A 292 1.96 4.01 -7.43
CA SER A 292 2.74 4.90 -6.59
C SER A 292 4.24 4.63 -6.69
N THR A 293 4.65 3.41 -7.04
CA THR A 293 6.06 2.97 -7.06
C THR A 293 6.63 2.83 -8.46
N ILE A 294 5.86 2.30 -9.43
CA ILE A 294 6.32 1.95 -10.78
C ILE A 294 5.90 3.02 -11.80
N LEU A 295 4.64 3.47 -11.77
CA LEU A 295 4.14 4.45 -12.75
C LEU A 295 4.42 5.92 -12.38
N HIS A 296 5.16 6.18 -11.30
CA HIS A 296 5.52 7.52 -10.85
C HIS A 296 7.02 7.67 -10.64
N GLN A 297 7.58 8.77 -11.15
CA GLN A 297 9.00 9.09 -10.97
C GLN A 297 9.23 9.81 -9.64
N HIS A 298 9.94 9.14 -8.73
CA HIS A 298 10.47 9.71 -7.50
C HIS A 298 11.66 8.85 -7.06
N LYS A 299 12.59 9.45 -6.32
CA LYS A 299 13.67 8.69 -5.72
C LYS A 299 13.10 7.83 -4.58
N ILE A 300 13.67 6.64 -4.36
CA ILE A 300 13.17 5.72 -3.33
C ILE A 300 13.32 6.38 -1.94
N GLU A 301 14.42 7.09 -1.74
CA GLU A 301 14.79 7.83 -0.54
C GLU A 301 13.78 8.92 -0.18
N ASP A 302 13.09 9.52 -1.18
CA ASP A 302 12.09 10.54 -0.93
C ASP A 302 10.79 9.95 -0.33
N LYS A 303 10.53 8.66 -0.56
CA LYS A 303 9.28 7.98 -0.17
C LYS A 303 9.50 6.54 0.30
N LEU A 304 10.44 6.35 1.23
CA LEU A 304 10.79 5.03 1.79
C LEU A 304 9.58 4.24 2.30
N PHE A 305 8.55 4.93 2.82
CA PHE A 305 7.31 4.30 3.30
C PHE A 305 6.52 3.52 2.22
N LEU A 306 6.80 3.73 0.93
CA LEU A 306 6.18 2.97 -0.17
C LEU A 306 6.89 1.64 -0.47
N TYR A 307 8.06 1.41 0.13
CA TYR A 307 8.94 0.26 -0.14
C TYR A 307 9.15 -0.61 1.10
N VAL A 308 8.26 -0.48 2.08
CA VAL A 308 8.35 -1.23 3.34
C VAL A 308 7.96 -2.69 3.06
N PRO A 309 8.80 -3.66 3.45
CA PRO A 309 8.46 -5.07 3.34
C PRO A 309 7.23 -5.42 4.19
N GLY A 310 6.41 -6.35 3.70
CA GLY A 310 5.26 -6.90 4.42
C GLY A 310 5.35 -8.42 4.52
N GLU A 311 4.82 -8.98 5.59
CA GLU A 311 4.78 -10.44 5.78
C GLU A 311 3.71 -11.08 4.89
N VAL A 312 4.06 -12.18 4.23
CA VAL A 312 3.11 -12.94 3.41
C VAL A 312 2.10 -13.66 4.31
N PRO A 313 0.78 -13.53 4.05
CA PRO A 313 -0.22 -14.30 4.79
C PRO A 313 0.02 -15.81 4.65
N PHE A 314 -0.08 -16.56 5.76
CA PHE A 314 0.23 -18.00 5.81
C PHE A 314 -0.48 -18.84 4.73
N GLY A 315 -1.72 -18.48 4.38
CA GLY A 315 -2.49 -19.16 3.33
C GLY A 315 -1.93 -18.94 1.91
N VAL A 316 -1.29 -17.80 1.67
CA VAL A 316 -0.69 -17.44 0.37
C VAL A 316 0.69 -18.06 0.23
N LEU A 317 1.49 -18.12 1.31
CA LEU A 317 2.84 -18.69 1.29
C LEU A 317 2.87 -20.13 0.74
N LYS A 318 1.91 -20.96 1.14
CA LYS A 318 1.78 -22.33 0.63
C LYS A 318 1.47 -22.41 -0.86
N LYS A 319 0.73 -21.44 -1.40
CA LYS A 319 0.33 -21.39 -2.80
C LYS A 319 1.43 -20.81 -3.70
N ILE A 320 2.24 -19.91 -3.15
CA ILE A 320 3.45 -19.38 -3.80
C ILE A 320 4.41 -20.54 -4.15
N GLY A 321 4.48 -21.56 -3.30
CA GLY A 321 5.28 -22.77 -3.58
C GLY A 321 6.78 -22.53 -3.51
N ILE A 322 7.23 -21.48 -2.81
CA ILE A 322 8.64 -21.19 -2.54
C ILE A 322 8.95 -21.64 -1.12
N ASP A 323 10.01 -22.42 -0.96
CA ASP A 323 10.49 -22.87 0.34
C ASP A 323 11.24 -21.76 1.07
N THR A 324 11.17 -21.76 2.39
CA THR A 324 12.00 -20.94 3.27
C THR A 324 13.23 -21.72 3.73
N TRP A 325 14.35 -21.04 3.94
CA TRP A 325 15.50 -21.65 4.62
C TRP A 325 15.12 -22.06 6.05
N GLY A 326 15.16 -23.36 6.34
CA GLY A 326 14.70 -23.94 7.60
C GLY A 326 15.73 -23.94 8.74
N PHE A 327 16.79 -23.16 8.64
CA PHE A 327 17.86 -23.15 9.64
C PHE A 327 17.46 -22.32 10.86
N GLU A 328 17.55 -22.93 12.06
CA GLU A 328 17.18 -22.27 13.31
C GLU A 328 17.93 -20.95 13.53
N ILE A 329 19.22 -20.90 13.18
CA ILE A 329 20.02 -19.68 13.30
C ILE A 329 19.52 -18.54 12.39
N ILE A 330 18.99 -18.83 11.20
CA ILE A 330 18.41 -17.79 10.32
C ILE A 330 17.16 -17.21 10.96
N LYS A 331 16.33 -18.05 11.58
CA LYS A 331 15.18 -17.58 12.35
C LYS A 331 15.62 -16.67 13.51
N THR A 332 16.63 -17.07 14.28
CA THR A 332 17.18 -16.24 15.36
C THR A 332 17.75 -14.91 14.86
N LEU A 333 18.42 -14.89 13.70
CA LEU A 333 18.90 -13.65 13.07
C LEU A 333 17.76 -12.73 12.64
N ASN A 334 16.66 -13.29 12.12
CA ASN A 334 15.45 -12.53 11.79
C ASN A 334 14.82 -11.94 13.06
N ASP A 335 14.68 -12.75 14.12
CA ASP A 335 14.13 -12.31 15.42
C ASP A 335 15.00 -11.19 16.04
N PHE A 336 16.32 -11.30 15.94
CA PHE A 336 17.29 -10.28 16.37
C PHE A 336 17.09 -8.94 15.66
N VAL A 337 17.02 -8.96 14.32
CA VAL A 337 16.83 -7.73 13.51
C VAL A 337 15.45 -7.11 13.74
N SER A 338 14.41 -7.94 13.86
CA SER A 338 13.05 -7.47 14.15
C SER A 338 12.97 -6.85 15.55
N ALA A 339 13.59 -7.46 16.56
CA ALA A 339 13.66 -6.90 17.91
C ALA A 339 14.40 -5.55 17.91
N PHE A 340 15.54 -5.45 17.21
CA PHE A 340 16.28 -4.20 17.09
C PHE A 340 15.46 -3.10 16.39
N SER A 341 14.78 -3.42 15.29
CA SER A 341 13.94 -2.47 14.54
C SER A 341 12.76 -1.98 15.39
N LEU A 342 12.16 -2.88 16.17
CA LEU A 342 11.09 -2.56 17.11
C LEU A 342 11.59 -1.64 18.24
N LEU A 343 12.77 -1.93 18.81
CA LEU A 343 13.40 -1.06 19.81
C LEU A 343 13.65 0.34 19.25
N SER A 344 14.27 0.43 18.08
CA SER A 344 14.56 1.71 17.42
C SER A 344 13.27 2.53 17.20
N THR A 345 12.20 1.86 16.79
CA THR A 345 10.88 2.47 16.61
C THR A 345 10.29 2.96 17.94
N GLN A 346 10.31 2.12 18.97
CA GLN A 346 9.81 2.46 20.31
C GLN A 346 10.56 3.66 20.89
N PHE A 347 11.90 3.68 20.81
CA PHE A 347 12.69 4.82 21.26
C PHE A 347 12.40 6.08 20.46
N SER A 348 12.27 5.97 19.13
CA SER A 348 11.89 7.10 18.28
C SER A 348 10.52 7.67 18.70
N MET A 349 9.53 6.83 18.99
CA MET A 349 8.24 7.28 19.52
C MET A 349 8.39 7.98 20.89
N LEU A 350 9.25 7.47 21.78
CA LEU A 350 9.51 8.10 23.07
C LEU A 350 10.20 9.47 22.93
N SER A 351 11.08 9.67 21.94
CA SER A 351 11.70 11.00 21.74
C SER A 351 10.69 12.09 21.42
N GLN A 352 9.58 11.76 20.77
CA GLN A 352 8.53 12.72 20.48
C GLN A 352 7.89 13.29 21.77
N LEU A 353 7.98 12.56 22.90
CA LEU A 353 7.54 13.08 24.20
C LEU A 353 8.44 14.20 24.70
N SER A 354 9.73 14.22 24.33
CA SER A 354 10.65 15.30 24.71
C SER A 354 10.25 16.65 24.10
N GLU A 355 9.52 16.62 22.98
CA GLU A 355 9.01 17.80 22.27
C GLU A 355 7.60 18.22 22.73
N MET A 356 7.02 17.48 23.69
CA MET A 356 5.67 17.75 24.16
C MET A 356 5.60 19.12 24.85
N PRO A 357 4.66 20.01 24.46
CA PRO A 357 4.48 21.29 25.14
C PRO A 357 4.03 21.06 26.58
N LYS A 358 4.23 22.07 27.45
CA LYS A 358 3.75 22.03 28.85
C LYS A 358 2.28 21.60 28.89
N TYR A 359 2.02 20.50 29.58
CA TYR A 359 0.70 19.90 29.68
C TYR A 359 0.10 20.13 31.07
N PRO A 360 -1.25 20.15 31.20
CA PRO A 360 -1.92 20.30 32.49
C PRO A 360 -1.64 19.13 33.43
N ASP A 361 -1.59 19.39 34.74
CA ASP A 361 -1.35 18.37 35.79
C ASP A 361 -2.32 17.18 35.71
N VAL A 362 -3.54 17.40 35.20
CA VAL A 362 -4.56 16.36 35.03
C VAL A 362 -4.11 15.26 34.05
N LEU A 363 -3.20 15.56 33.12
CA LEU A 363 -2.68 14.59 32.14
C LEU A 363 -1.45 13.82 32.64
N VAL A 364 -0.90 14.17 33.81
CA VAL A 364 0.28 13.49 34.38
C VAL A 364 0.00 12.00 34.59
N GLY A 365 -1.14 11.66 35.20
CA GLY A 365 -1.50 10.25 35.43
C GLY A 365 -1.74 9.45 34.14
N GLU A 366 -2.26 10.08 33.08
CA GLU A 366 -2.40 9.43 31.76
C GLU A 366 -1.04 9.18 31.12
N LEU A 367 -0.11 10.13 31.24
CA LEU A 367 1.25 10.00 30.72
C LEU A 367 2.04 8.94 31.50
N GLU A 368 1.91 8.88 32.82
CA GLU A 368 2.54 7.84 33.65
C GLU A 368 2.02 6.44 33.27
N CYS A 369 0.71 6.30 33.07
CA CYS A 369 0.12 5.05 32.60
C CYS A 369 0.64 4.65 31.22
N TYR A 370 0.68 5.60 30.28
CA TYR A 370 1.27 5.39 28.96
C TYR A 370 2.73 4.94 29.04
N LEU A 371 3.56 5.63 29.84
CA LEU A 371 4.98 5.31 30.01
C LEU A 371 5.18 3.95 30.69
N ALA A 372 4.32 3.56 31.65
CA ALA A 372 4.37 2.25 32.28
C ALA A 372 4.12 1.12 31.26
N ILE A 373 3.10 1.26 30.42
CA ILE A 373 2.79 0.29 29.35
C ILE A 373 3.98 0.20 28.38
N ARG A 374 4.49 1.35 27.91
CA ARG A 374 5.63 1.37 26.98
C ARG A 374 6.90 0.81 27.59
N SER A 375 7.15 1.04 28.87
CA SER A 375 8.30 0.48 29.59
C SER A 375 8.26 -1.05 29.64
N GLU A 376 7.07 -1.64 29.86
CA GLU A 376 6.90 -3.09 29.84
C GLU A 376 7.17 -3.68 28.45
N GLU A 377 6.61 -3.06 27.40
CA GLU A 377 6.84 -3.47 26.01
C GLU A 377 8.32 -3.36 25.61
N LEU A 378 8.98 -2.26 26.00
CA LEU A 378 10.39 -2.02 25.74
C LEU A 378 11.27 -3.06 26.44
N THR A 379 10.97 -3.37 27.71
CA THR A 379 11.70 -4.39 28.48
C THR A 379 11.60 -5.76 27.80
N LYS A 380 10.41 -6.16 27.36
CA LYS A 380 10.21 -7.42 26.63
C LYS A 380 11.00 -7.46 25.33
N THR A 381 11.00 -6.35 24.58
CA THR A 381 11.71 -6.26 23.31
C THR A 381 13.23 -6.27 23.49
N MET A 382 13.75 -5.58 24.53
CA MET A 382 15.16 -5.62 24.90
C MET A 382 15.61 -7.02 25.30
N GLN A 383 14.78 -7.75 26.05
CA GLN A 383 15.09 -9.12 26.44
C GLN A 383 15.19 -10.02 25.20
N LEU A 384 14.22 -9.93 24.28
CA LEU A 384 14.26 -10.69 23.03
C LEU A 384 15.51 -10.39 22.20
N PHE A 385 15.90 -9.10 22.12
CA PHE A 385 17.12 -8.67 21.45
C PHE A 385 18.36 -9.32 22.07
N ARG A 386 18.50 -9.27 23.40
CA ARG A 386 19.63 -9.85 24.14
C ARG A 386 19.71 -11.36 24.01
N ASP A 387 18.58 -12.04 24.18
CA ASP A 387 18.49 -13.50 24.06
C ASP A 387 18.94 -13.94 22.66
N SER A 388 18.45 -13.25 21.63
CA SER A 388 18.84 -13.52 20.24
C SER A 388 20.32 -13.20 19.99
N ASN A 389 20.83 -12.08 20.51
CA ASN A 389 22.24 -11.69 20.38
C ASN A 389 23.18 -12.74 21.01
N SER A 390 22.85 -13.24 22.22
CA SER A 390 23.63 -14.28 22.90
C SER A 390 23.73 -15.54 22.05
N VAL A 391 22.61 -16.01 21.49
CA VAL A 391 22.59 -17.20 20.62
C VAL A 391 23.42 -16.98 19.35
N ILE A 392 23.36 -15.80 18.75
CA ILE A 392 24.16 -15.46 17.55
C ILE A 392 25.66 -15.43 17.88
N VAL A 393 26.05 -14.79 18.98
CA VAL A 393 27.46 -14.73 19.43
C VAL A 393 28.01 -16.13 19.72
N ASP A 394 27.24 -16.97 20.41
CA ASP A 394 27.62 -18.35 20.68
C ASP A 394 27.75 -19.15 19.37
N TYR A 395 26.83 -18.97 18.43
CA TYR A 395 26.90 -19.61 17.12
C TYR A 395 28.17 -19.19 16.36
N LEU A 396 28.49 -17.89 16.32
CA LEU A 396 29.68 -17.38 15.64
C LEU A 396 30.97 -17.95 16.22
N ASN A 397 31.08 -17.96 17.56
CA ASN A 397 32.26 -18.46 18.27
C ASN A 397 32.48 -19.96 18.08
N ASN A 398 31.40 -20.74 17.96
CA ASN A 398 31.47 -22.20 17.87
C ASN A 398 31.52 -22.72 16.42
N ASN A 399 30.78 -22.10 15.51
CA ASN A 399 30.51 -22.67 14.17
C ASN A 399 31.19 -21.93 13.02
N LEU A 400 31.57 -20.65 13.21
CA LEU A 400 32.09 -19.78 12.14
C LEU A 400 33.47 -19.18 12.45
N LYS A 401 34.12 -19.58 13.55
CA LYS A 401 35.43 -19.07 13.99
C LYS A 401 36.58 -19.34 12.99
N GLU A 402 36.46 -20.37 12.16
CA GLU A 402 37.44 -20.63 11.11
C GLU A 402 37.18 -19.77 9.87
N ALA A 403 35.91 -19.64 9.46
CA ALA A 403 35.49 -18.76 8.36
C ALA A 403 35.82 -17.28 8.65
N SER A 404 35.76 -16.85 9.91
CA SER A 404 36.11 -15.49 10.34
C SER A 404 37.61 -15.17 10.24
N LYS A 405 38.49 -16.17 10.06
CA LYS A 405 39.92 -15.92 9.78
C LYS A 405 40.14 -15.43 8.35
N SER A 406 39.27 -15.83 7.43
CA SER A 406 39.31 -15.46 6.01
C SER A 406 38.37 -14.30 5.66
N ASN A 407 37.31 -14.07 6.43
CA ASN A 407 36.33 -13.02 6.18
C ASN A 407 36.44 -11.90 7.23
N ASN A 408 36.98 -10.75 6.81
CA ASN A 408 37.18 -9.58 7.67
C ASN A 408 35.87 -9.06 8.27
N PHE A 409 34.75 -9.16 7.56
CA PHE A 409 33.47 -8.68 8.07
C PHE A 409 32.89 -9.59 9.15
N LEU A 410 33.02 -10.91 9.01
CA LEU A 410 32.65 -11.84 10.11
C LEU A 410 33.50 -11.59 11.35
N LYS A 411 34.76 -11.22 11.17
CA LYS A 411 35.64 -10.81 12.28
C LYS A 411 35.15 -9.52 12.95
N GLU A 412 34.72 -8.52 12.18
CA GLU A 412 34.10 -7.31 12.71
C GLU A 412 32.79 -7.61 13.44
N ALA A 413 31.92 -8.48 12.88
CA ALA A 413 30.69 -8.91 13.53
C ALA A 413 30.94 -9.57 14.90
N ILE A 414 31.92 -10.48 14.97
CA ILE A 414 32.34 -11.14 16.21
C ILE A 414 32.85 -10.13 17.25
N GLN A 415 33.48 -9.04 16.80
CA GLN A 415 33.95 -7.98 17.70
C GLN A 415 32.81 -7.04 18.11
N LEU A 416 31.85 -6.76 17.24
CA LEU A 416 30.84 -5.72 17.46
C LEU A 416 29.63 -6.23 18.24
N LEU A 417 29.14 -7.44 17.96
CA LEU A 417 27.94 -8.01 18.59
C LEU A 417 28.02 -8.12 20.13
N PRO A 418 29.14 -8.52 20.76
CA PRO A 418 29.24 -8.58 22.22
C PRO A 418 29.13 -7.22 22.91
N HIS A 419 29.49 -6.14 22.22
CA HIS A 419 29.44 -4.78 22.76
C HIS A 419 28.20 -4.00 22.34
N LEU A 420 27.25 -4.64 21.64
CA LEU A 420 26.00 -3.98 21.28
C LEU A 420 25.20 -3.61 22.52
N ASP A 421 25.12 -4.49 23.53
CA ASP A 421 24.34 -4.25 24.75
C ASP A 421 24.79 -2.98 25.50
N GLU A 422 26.09 -2.70 25.52
CA GLU A 422 26.66 -1.47 26.12
C GLU A 422 26.18 -0.21 25.42
N LYS A 423 25.80 -0.29 24.14
CA LYS A 423 25.24 0.83 23.37
C LYS A 423 23.73 0.98 23.57
N PHE A 424 23.01 -0.06 24.03
CA PHE A 424 21.56 -0.02 24.22
C PHE A 424 21.12 0.32 25.63
N VAL A 425 21.99 0.16 26.61
CA VAL A 425 21.65 0.41 28.02
C VAL A 425 22.35 1.67 28.46
N PRO A 426 21.62 2.72 28.88
CA PRO A 426 22.25 3.88 29.50
C PRO A 426 23.01 3.45 30.76
N ASP A 427 24.12 4.11 31.07
CA ASP A 427 25.06 3.72 32.13
C ASP A 427 24.41 3.54 33.52
N ASP A 428 23.30 4.25 33.78
CA ASP A 428 22.55 4.18 35.04
C ASP A 428 21.33 3.23 34.99
N GLY A 429 21.15 2.53 33.87
CA GLY A 429 20.03 1.62 33.61
C GLY A 429 18.68 2.30 33.43
N LYS A 430 18.63 3.64 33.28
CA LYS A 430 17.38 4.40 33.13
C LYS A 430 17.40 5.28 31.89
N PHE A 431 16.31 5.22 31.12
CA PHE A 431 16.13 6.13 29.97
C PHE A 431 15.58 7.47 30.44
N HIS A 432 16.43 8.50 30.41
CA HIS A 432 16.01 9.88 30.67
C HIS A 432 15.44 10.51 29.40
N ILE A 433 14.17 10.22 29.10
CA ILE A 433 13.48 10.62 27.85
C ILE A 433 13.47 12.15 27.65
N PHE A 434 13.45 12.92 28.74
CA PHE A 434 13.45 14.38 28.71
C PHE A 434 14.85 15.00 28.70
N ASP A 435 15.92 14.18 28.70
CA ASP A 435 17.28 14.67 28.57
C ASP A 435 17.55 15.09 27.11
N LYS A 436 18.31 16.18 26.94
CA LYS A 436 18.73 16.67 25.63
C LYS A 436 19.62 15.68 24.87
N GLN A 437 20.22 14.72 25.56
CA GLN A 437 21.06 13.67 24.97
C GLN A 437 20.24 12.50 24.40
N PHE A 438 18.97 12.36 24.77
CA PHE A 438 18.14 11.23 24.34
C PHE A 438 17.88 11.19 22.81
N PRO A 439 17.66 12.32 22.11
CA PRO A 439 17.59 12.34 20.65
C PRO A 439 18.90 11.92 19.96
N GLU A 440 20.05 12.35 20.49
CA GLU A 440 21.37 11.96 19.96
C GLU A 440 21.62 10.46 20.13
N TYR A 441 21.24 9.92 21.29
CA TYR A 441 21.23 8.48 21.55
C TYR A 441 20.39 7.72 20.52
N ILE A 442 19.19 8.18 20.19
CA ILE A 442 18.32 7.56 19.19
C ILE A 442 18.94 7.63 17.79
N GLN A 443 19.52 8.77 17.43
CA GLN A 443 20.21 8.90 16.15
C GLN A 443 21.37 7.90 16.05
N ASN A 444 22.14 7.71 17.13
CA ASN A 444 23.20 6.71 17.18
C ASN A 444 22.66 5.28 17.03
N LEU A 445 21.53 4.96 17.65
CA LEU A 445 20.87 3.67 17.43
C LEU A 445 20.42 3.50 15.97
N GLN A 446 19.80 4.50 15.37
CA GLN A 446 19.38 4.45 13.96
C GLN A 446 20.58 4.25 13.02
N ASN A 447 21.73 4.86 13.33
CA ASN A 447 22.96 4.70 12.57
C ASN A 447 23.56 3.28 12.66
N LEU A 448 23.18 2.47 13.65
CA LEU A 448 23.61 1.07 13.77
C LEU A 448 22.80 0.10 12.90
N LEU A 449 21.61 0.49 12.44
CA LEU A 449 20.72 -0.38 11.66
C LEU A 449 21.40 -0.97 10.41
N PRO A 450 22.12 -0.19 9.57
CA PRO A 450 22.79 -0.74 8.39
C PRO A 450 23.85 -1.78 8.75
N SER A 451 24.59 -1.56 9.84
CA SER A 451 25.60 -2.52 10.33
C SER A 451 24.96 -3.82 10.79
N ILE A 452 23.85 -3.74 11.53
CA ILE A 452 23.10 -4.92 11.98
C ILE A 452 22.52 -5.71 10.79
N MET A 453 21.95 -5.02 9.80
CA MET A 453 21.46 -5.65 8.57
C MET A 453 22.60 -6.32 7.79
N GLY A 454 23.74 -5.65 7.63
CA GLY A 454 24.92 -6.22 6.97
C GLY A 454 25.46 -7.45 7.68
N ILE A 455 25.52 -7.43 9.02
CA ILE A 455 25.91 -8.59 9.84
C ILE A 455 24.93 -9.75 9.62
N LYS A 456 23.61 -9.51 9.67
CA LYS A 456 22.59 -10.54 9.38
C LYS A 456 22.87 -11.18 8.02
N SER A 457 22.96 -10.38 6.97
CA SER A 457 23.16 -10.87 5.60
C SER A 457 24.40 -11.76 5.49
N MET A 458 25.54 -11.30 5.99
CA MET A 458 26.78 -12.08 5.91
C MET A 458 26.73 -13.41 6.66
N ILE A 459 26.08 -13.44 7.84
CA ILE A 459 25.94 -14.70 8.59
C ILE A 459 24.99 -15.64 7.83
N VAL A 460 23.88 -15.13 7.29
CA VAL A 460 22.95 -15.93 6.48
C VAL A 460 23.67 -16.54 5.27
N ASP A 461 24.45 -15.76 4.53
CA ASP A 461 25.19 -16.24 3.35
C ASP A 461 26.17 -17.36 3.72
N GLU A 462 26.90 -17.22 4.83
CA GLU A 462 27.86 -18.23 5.28
C GLU A 462 27.16 -19.50 5.81
N VAL A 463 26.02 -19.36 6.50
CA VAL A 463 25.18 -20.49 6.93
C VAL A 463 24.67 -21.25 5.70
N ILE A 464 24.09 -20.55 4.73
CA ILE A 464 23.59 -21.16 3.48
C ILE A 464 24.74 -21.87 2.77
N LYS A 465 25.91 -21.23 2.64
CA LYS A 465 27.07 -21.83 1.99
C LYS A 465 27.54 -23.10 2.69
N LYS A 466 27.63 -23.10 4.02
CA LYS A 466 28.10 -24.25 4.81
C LYS A 466 27.14 -25.44 4.72
N GLU A 467 25.83 -25.20 4.71
CA GLU A 467 24.81 -26.25 4.72
C GLU A 467 24.47 -26.77 3.30
N THR A 468 24.91 -26.07 2.24
CA THR A 468 24.71 -26.46 0.83
C THR A 468 25.95 -27.01 0.15
N SER A 469 27.13 -26.89 0.77
CA SER A 469 28.40 -27.49 0.31
C SER A 469 28.56 -28.88 0.89
#